data_AF-A0ABD2QEA2-F1
#
_entry.id   AF-A0ABD2QEA2-F1
#
_cell.length_a   1.000
_cell.length_b   1.000
_cell.length_c   1.000
_cell.angle_alpha   90.00
_cell.angle_beta   90.00
_cell.angle_gamma   90.00
#
_symmetry.space_group_name_H-M   'P 1'
#
loop_
_entity.id
_entity.type
_entity.pdbx_description
1 polymer ?
#
loop_
_entity_poly.entity_id
_entity_poly.type
_entity_poly.pdbx_seq_one_letter_code
_entity_poly.pdbx_strand_id
1 'polypeptide(L)'
;MSKSETEIDLEDRILTKYRATCGLASSYCLSGPCQWRDQQTPSEILAAFCTRNRIGEPFYDLENTTYKSPICRVGLRTFVLTKLEKGVPANPHFGPPKERLALYVLNSLNLVKEHVEVRTLNSSLQPGISQGKVDMWVDIFPTELGEPGPPVDINLRKPKEFELRVIIWNTTDVILQETSITGEKMSDIYVKAWISGIDERQSTDVHYRSLDGDGNFNWRFIFPFQFIPAENEITFKKKDSIFSLDATEIRLPPILIVQVWDNDKFSADDFLGTLELNLSELVTPAKQSKKCNQEMVDPTNKKRKMINLFECKRAYGFWPFINDETGDAELTVSLYPPPNFLRCKSLSRKGFISISGPLCTVGVAIWFMWFLA
;
A
#
# COMPACT_ATOMS: atom_id res chain seq x y z
N MET A 1 38.75 -24.41 -19.55
CA MET A 1 37.47 -24.05 -18.91
C MET A 1 36.41 -24.96 -19.47
N SER A 2 35.70 -25.70 -18.62
CA SER A 2 34.48 -26.41 -19.02
C SER A 2 33.39 -25.38 -19.31
N LYS A 3 32.74 -25.49 -20.46
CA LYS A 3 31.49 -24.75 -20.70
C LYS A 3 30.36 -25.50 -20.00
N SER A 4 29.44 -24.74 -19.43
CA SER A 4 28.15 -25.24 -18.94
C SER A 4 27.07 -24.62 -19.83
N GLU A 5 26.07 -25.41 -20.20
CA GLU A 5 25.07 -25.04 -21.22
C GLU A 5 23.68 -25.55 -20.85
N THR A 6 22.67 -25.01 -21.54
CA THR A 6 21.27 -25.43 -21.48
C THR A 6 20.64 -25.20 -22.84
N GLU A 7 19.61 -25.99 -23.16
CA GLU A 7 18.90 -25.94 -24.44
C GLU A 7 17.43 -25.51 -24.24
N ILE A 8 16.91 -24.78 -25.21
CA ILE A 8 15.52 -24.29 -25.23
C ILE A 8 14.94 -24.57 -26.62
N ASP A 9 13.94 -25.45 -26.66
CA ASP A 9 13.09 -25.62 -27.83
C ASP A 9 12.20 -24.37 -27.99
N LEU A 10 12.33 -23.70 -29.13
CA LEU A 10 11.51 -22.55 -29.53
C LEU A 10 10.39 -22.96 -30.51
N GLU A 11 10.49 -24.11 -31.17
CA GLU A 11 9.48 -24.59 -32.12
C GLU A 11 8.22 -25.05 -31.39
N ASP A 12 8.36 -25.84 -30.31
CA ASP A 12 7.22 -26.25 -29.47
C ASP A 12 6.49 -25.03 -28.88
N ARG A 13 7.23 -23.96 -28.52
CA ARG A 13 6.63 -22.70 -28.02
C ARG A 13 5.77 -21.98 -29.04
N ILE A 14 6.17 -22.02 -30.31
CA ILE A 14 5.43 -21.37 -31.42
C ILE A 14 4.21 -22.22 -31.79
N LEU A 15 4.36 -23.55 -31.82
CA LEU A 15 3.33 -24.49 -32.24
C LEU A 15 2.29 -24.78 -31.15
N THR A 16 2.59 -24.51 -29.88
CA THR A 16 1.67 -24.82 -28.78
C THR A 16 0.38 -23.99 -28.81
N LYS A 17 -0.74 -24.67 -28.57
CA LYS A 17 -2.08 -24.04 -28.45
C LYS A 17 -2.19 -23.03 -27.30
N TYR A 18 -1.23 -23.04 -26.38
CA TYR A 18 -1.20 -22.19 -25.19
C TYR A 18 -0.59 -20.80 -25.41
N ARG A 19 -0.12 -20.47 -26.64
CA ARG A 19 0.51 -19.18 -26.99
C ARG A 19 1.74 -18.88 -26.11
N ALA A 20 2.75 -19.75 -26.14
CA ALA A 20 4.00 -19.55 -25.41
C ALA A 20 4.99 -18.61 -26.13
N THR A 21 4.46 -17.57 -26.82
CA THR A 21 5.27 -16.62 -27.59
C THR A 21 5.69 -15.44 -26.73
N CYS A 22 4.82 -14.46 -26.50
CA CYS A 22 5.00 -13.41 -25.50
C CYS A 22 4.05 -13.70 -24.32
N GLY A 23 4.58 -13.68 -23.10
CA GLY A 23 3.82 -14.01 -21.89
C GLY A 23 2.72 -12.97 -21.60
N LEU A 24 1.50 -13.44 -21.28
CA LEU A 24 0.41 -12.53 -20.93
C LEU A 24 0.68 -11.84 -19.58
N ALA A 25 0.86 -10.52 -19.60
CA ALA A 25 0.98 -9.69 -18.41
C ALA A 25 -0.31 -9.72 -17.56
N SER A 26 -0.17 -9.41 -16.27
CA SER A 26 -1.30 -9.36 -15.31
C SER A 26 -2.23 -8.16 -15.53
N SER A 27 -1.74 -7.08 -16.14
CA SER A 27 -2.48 -5.84 -16.41
C SER A 27 -2.00 -5.17 -17.69
N TYR A 28 -2.88 -4.38 -18.32
CA TYR A 28 -2.57 -3.68 -19.57
C TYR A 28 -2.19 -2.23 -19.27
N CYS A 29 -0.89 -1.94 -19.27
CA CYS A 29 -0.36 -0.59 -19.06
C CYS A 29 0.27 -0.05 -20.35
N LEU A 30 0.02 1.23 -20.68
CA LEU A 30 0.60 1.90 -21.85
C LEU A 30 2.00 2.50 -21.59
N SER A 31 2.42 2.55 -20.32
CA SER A 31 3.69 3.15 -19.89
C SER A 31 4.09 2.62 -18.50
N GLY A 32 5.22 3.09 -17.98
CA GLY A 32 5.72 2.68 -16.66
C GLY A 32 6.40 1.31 -16.67
N PRO A 33 6.75 0.77 -15.49
CA PRO A 33 7.57 -0.44 -15.37
C PRO A 33 6.86 -1.73 -15.80
N CYS A 34 5.53 -1.70 -15.94
CA CYS A 34 4.72 -2.82 -16.40
C CYS A 34 4.10 -2.56 -17.78
N GLN A 35 4.77 -1.73 -18.60
CA GLN A 35 4.32 -1.39 -19.95
C GLN A 35 4.10 -2.66 -20.78
N TRP A 36 3.03 -2.67 -21.58
CA TRP A 36 2.69 -3.75 -22.48
C TRP A 36 3.80 -4.03 -23.49
N ARG A 37 4.16 -5.32 -23.62
CA ARG A 37 5.37 -5.78 -24.33
C ARG A 37 5.06 -6.47 -25.66
N ASP A 38 3.83 -6.92 -25.84
CA ASP A 38 3.38 -7.64 -27.03
C ASP A 38 3.14 -6.69 -28.20
N GLN A 39 3.46 -7.12 -29.42
CA GLN A 39 3.20 -6.35 -30.64
C GLN A 39 1.70 -6.23 -30.94
N GLN A 40 0.90 -7.20 -30.46
CA GLN A 40 -0.56 -7.18 -30.61
C GLN A 40 -1.22 -6.61 -29.37
N THR A 41 -2.34 -5.90 -29.54
CA THR A 41 -3.21 -5.51 -28.42
C THR A 41 -3.95 -6.73 -27.86
N PRO A 42 -4.33 -6.71 -26.56
CA PRO A 42 -5.11 -7.79 -25.96
C PRO A 42 -6.40 -8.14 -26.72
N SER A 43 -7.09 -7.16 -27.31
CA SER A 43 -8.31 -7.44 -28.09
C SER A 43 -8.04 -8.13 -29.42
N GLU A 44 -6.93 -7.85 -30.10
CA GLU A 44 -6.50 -8.57 -31.30
C GLU A 44 -6.09 -10.01 -30.97
N ILE A 45 -5.36 -10.22 -29.87
CA ILE A 45 -4.99 -11.56 -29.38
C ILE A 45 -6.25 -12.36 -29.04
N LEU A 46 -7.24 -11.74 -28.39
CA LEU A 46 -8.50 -12.39 -28.04
C LEU A 46 -9.35 -12.70 -29.28
N ALA A 47 -9.41 -11.80 -30.26
CA ALA A 47 -10.09 -12.05 -31.53
C ALA A 47 -9.44 -13.22 -32.28
N ALA A 48 -8.11 -13.23 -32.42
CA ALA A 48 -7.37 -14.32 -33.05
C ALA A 48 -7.56 -15.66 -32.31
N PHE A 49 -7.59 -15.65 -30.97
CA PHE A 49 -7.91 -16.83 -30.16
C PHE A 49 -9.32 -17.34 -30.45
N CYS A 50 -10.32 -16.45 -30.49
CA CYS A 50 -11.71 -16.82 -30.78
C CYS A 50 -11.84 -17.43 -32.18
N THR A 51 -11.30 -16.79 -33.22
CA THR A 51 -11.28 -17.31 -34.59
C THR A 51 -10.63 -18.69 -34.68
N ARG A 52 -9.45 -18.87 -34.07
CA ARG A 52 -8.73 -20.16 -34.04
C ARG A 52 -9.55 -21.28 -33.37
N ASN A 53 -10.31 -20.95 -32.34
CA ASN A 53 -11.14 -21.91 -31.59
C ASN A 53 -12.60 -21.98 -32.09
N ARG A 54 -12.93 -21.35 -33.22
CA ARG A 54 -14.30 -21.28 -33.80
C ARG A 54 -15.34 -20.70 -32.83
N ILE A 55 -14.91 -19.81 -31.95
CA ILE A 55 -15.78 -19.01 -31.08
C ILE A 55 -16.15 -17.73 -31.86
N GLY A 56 -17.40 -17.27 -31.73
CA GLY A 56 -17.81 -15.98 -32.30
C GLY A 56 -16.95 -14.82 -31.79
N GLU A 57 -16.85 -13.77 -32.61
CA GLU A 57 -15.99 -12.60 -32.33
C GLU A 57 -16.33 -11.95 -30.96
N PRO A 58 -15.32 -11.51 -30.17
CA PRO A 58 -15.54 -10.82 -28.91
C PRO A 58 -16.37 -9.54 -29.09
N PHE A 59 -17.57 -9.51 -28.51
CA PHE A 59 -18.42 -8.32 -28.53
C PHE A 59 -18.11 -7.42 -27.34
N TYR A 60 -17.82 -6.15 -27.58
CA TYR A 60 -17.56 -5.15 -26.54
C TYR A 60 -18.68 -4.11 -26.49
N ASP A 61 -19.13 -3.80 -25.29
CA ASP A 61 -20.06 -2.70 -25.02
C ASP A 61 -19.48 -1.88 -23.86
N LEU A 62 -18.92 -0.71 -24.20
CA LEU A 62 -18.17 0.13 -23.28
C LEU A 62 -19.08 1.06 -22.46
N GLU A 63 -20.31 1.28 -22.91
CA GLU A 63 -21.27 2.23 -22.31
C GLU A 63 -22.48 1.49 -21.69
N ASN A 64 -22.32 0.20 -21.36
CA ASN A 64 -23.41 -0.66 -20.96
C ASN A 64 -24.20 -0.10 -19.76
N THR A 65 -25.44 0.32 -20.04
CA THR A 65 -26.33 0.98 -19.07
C THR A 65 -26.85 0.03 -17.99
N THR A 66 -26.93 -1.28 -18.26
CA THR A 66 -27.40 -2.30 -17.32
C THR A 66 -26.40 -2.54 -16.19
N TYR A 67 -25.12 -2.69 -16.52
CA TYR A 67 -24.05 -2.93 -15.55
C TYR A 67 -23.35 -1.65 -15.08
N LYS A 68 -23.60 -0.50 -15.74
CA LYS A 68 -22.90 0.78 -15.50
C LYS A 68 -21.38 0.62 -15.54
N SER A 69 -20.91 -0.21 -16.47
CA SER A 69 -19.53 -0.64 -16.61
C SER A 69 -19.31 -1.19 -18.01
N PRO A 70 -18.13 -0.98 -18.62
CA PRO A 70 -17.71 -1.72 -19.80
C PRO A 70 -17.88 -3.24 -19.61
N ILE A 71 -18.35 -3.92 -20.66
CA ILE A 71 -18.47 -5.37 -20.72
C ILE A 71 -17.83 -5.96 -21.99
N CYS A 72 -17.44 -7.22 -21.90
CA CYS A 72 -17.04 -8.05 -23.04
C CYS A 72 -17.86 -9.35 -23.02
N ARG A 73 -18.35 -9.80 -24.18
CA ARG A 73 -19.04 -11.08 -24.35
C ARG A 73 -18.24 -11.97 -25.28
N VAL A 74 -17.96 -13.19 -24.83
CA VAL A 74 -17.24 -14.22 -25.59
C VAL A 74 -18.01 -15.53 -25.48
N GLY A 75 -18.59 -15.98 -26.60
CA GLY A 75 -19.56 -17.07 -26.60
C GLY A 75 -20.73 -16.79 -25.64
N LEU A 76 -20.97 -17.70 -24.71
CA LEU A 76 -22.03 -17.56 -23.69
C LEU A 76 -21.59 -16.80 -22.42
N ARG A 77 -20.32 -16.38 -22.31
CA ARG A 77 -19.80 -15.72 -21.10
C ARG A 77 -19.84 -14.20 -21.25
N THR A 78 -20.28 -13.50 -20.20
CA THR A 78 -20.23 -12.04 -20.07
C THR A 78 -19.27 -11.65 -18.96
N PHE A 79 -18.31 -10.80 -19.29
CA PHE A 79 -17.28 -10.25 -18.40
C PHE A 79 -17.60 -8.77 -18.16
N VAL A 80 -17.46 -8.30 -16.91
CA VAL A 80 -17.82 -6.93 -16.50
C VAL A 80 -16.62 -6.31 -15.81
N LEU A 81 -16.12 -5.18 -16.33
CA LEU A 81 -14.83 -4.61 -15.92
C LEU A 81 -14.79 -4.28 -14.42
N THR A 82 -15.79 -3.59 -13.89
CA THR A 82 -15.85 -3.23 -12.45
C THR A 82 -15.90 -4.42 -11.49
N LYS A 83 -16.29 -5.61 -11.97
CA LYS A 83 -16.23 -6.85 -11.16
C LYS A 83 -14.83 -7.47 -11.16
N LEU A 84 -14.12 -7.35 -12.29
CA LEU A 84 -12.75 -7.86 -12.47
C LEU A 84 -11.73 -6.98 -11.75
N GLU A 85 -11.95 -5.66 -11.73
CA GLU A 85 -11.06 -4.67 -11.11
C GLU A 85 -11.40 -4.39 -9.64
N LYS A 86 -12.25 -5.21 -9.02
CA LYS A 86 -12.67 -5.01 -7.63
C LYS A 86 -11.49 -5.26 -6.67
N GLY A 87 -10.95 -4.17 -6.13
CA GLY A 87 -9.79 -4.20 -5.23
C GLY A 87 -8.45 -4.06 -5.95
N VAL A 88 -8.46 -3.82 -7.26
CA VAL A 88 -7.25 -3.42 -8.00
C VAL A 88 -6.98 -1.94 -7.70
N PRO A 89 -5.77 -1.54 -7.27
CA PRO A 89 -5.42 -0.13 -7.06
C PRO A 89 -5.56 0.70 -8.34
N ALA A 90 -5.79 2.01 -8.18
CA ALA A 90 -5.80 2.92 -9.31
C ALA A 90 -4.39 3.07 -9.86
N ASN A 91 -4.19 2.72 -11.14
CA ASN A 91 -2.89 2.86 -11.79
C ASN A 91 -3.01 3.87 -12.96
N PRO A 92 -2.26 5.00 -12.94
CA PRO A 92 -2.31 6.00 -14.01
C PRO A 92 -1.78 5.48 -15.35
N HIS A 93 -1.06 4.36 -15.36
CA HIS A 93 -0.53 3.74 -16.58
C HIS A 93 -1.54 2.83 -17.29
N PHE A 94 -2.70 2.51 -16.67
CA PHE A 94 -3.70 1.62 -17.25
C PHE A 94 -4.22 2.10 -18.61
N GLY A 95 -4.23 1.21 -19.60
CA GLY A 95 -4.77 1.49 -20.93
C GLY A 95 -6.30 1.55 -20.99
N PRO A 96 -6.86 1.74 -22.20
CA PRO A 96 -8.30 1.84 -22.42
C PRO A 96 -9.09 0.62 -21.89
N PRO A 97 -10.34 0.81 -21.42
CA PRO A 97 -11.17 -0.25 -20.84
C PRO A 97 -11.34 -1.50 -21.72
N LYS A 98 -11.39 -1.34 -23.05
CA LYS A 98 -11.53 -2.43 -24.03
C LYS A 98 -10.38 -3.44 -23.92
N GLU A 99 -9.14 -2.95 -23.89
CA GLU A 99 -7.95 -3.79 -23.88
C GLU A 99 -7.73 -4.43 -22.50
N ARG A 100 -8.04 -3.70 -21.41
CA ARG A 100 -8.07 -4.28 -20.06
C ARG A 100 -9.09 -5.42 -19.94
N LEU A 101 -10.33 -5.23 -20.43
CA LEU A 101 -11.33 -6.29 -20.53
C LEU A 101 -10.81 -7.51 -21.30
N ALA A 102 -10.26 -7.30 -22.48
CA ALA A 102 -9.74 -8.38 -23.31
C ALA A 102 -8.60 -9.15 -22.61
N LEU A 103 -7.68 -8.44 -21.94
CA LEU A 103 -6.60 -9.06 -21.17
C LEU A 103 -7.11 -9.86 -19.96
N TYR A 104 -8.15 -9.40 -19.26
CA TYR A 104 -8.79 -10.19 -18.20
C TYR A 104 -9.44 -11.47 -18.73
N VAL A 105 -10.08 -11.41 -19.91
CA VAL A 105 -10.60 -12.62 -20.56
C VAL A 105 -9.46 -13.57 -20.90
N LEU A 106 -8.38 -13.09 -21.55
CA LEU A 106 -7.20 -13.89 -21.89
C LEU A 106 -6.57 -14.55 -20.65
N ASN A 107 -6.42 -13.80 -19.55
CA ASN A 107 -5.89 -14.31 -18.28
C ASN A 107 -6.81 -15.33 -17.57
N SER A 108 -8.08 -15.43 -17.98
CA SER A 108 -9.02 -16.47 -17.52
C SER A 108 -9.00 -17.74 -18.38
N LEU A 109 -8.29 -17.71 -19.51
CA LEU A 109 -8.04 -18.87 -20.37
C LEU A 109 -6.77 -19.60 -19.94
N ASN A 110 -6.61 -20.83 -20.41
CA ASN A 110 -5.37 -21.59 -20.25
C ASN A 110 -4.37 -21.14 -21.34
N LEU A 111 -3.78 -19.97 -21.16
CA LEU A 111 -2.73 -19.39 -22.00
C LEU A 111 -1.50 -19.09 -21.14
N VAL A 112 -0.31 -19.06 -21.76
CA VAL A 112 0.94 -18.78 -21.06
C VAL A 112 0.95 -17.33 -20.56
N LYS A 113 1.10 -17.19 -19.25
CA LYS A 113 1.24 -15.91 -18.56
C LYS A 113 2.72 -15.51 -18.52
N GLU A 114 2.97 -14.25 -18.20
CA GLU A 114 4.30 -13.77 -17.84
C GLU A 114 4.89 -14.62 -16.70
N HIS A 115 6.09 -15.17 -16.91
CA HIS A 115 6.74 -16.11 -16.01
C HIS A 115 8.26 -16.02 -16.14
N VAL A 116 9.00 -16.13 -15.02
CA VAL A 116 10.45 -16.37 -15.05
C VAL A 116 10.69 -17.85 -15.32
N GLU A 117 11.49 -18.13 -16.34
CA GLU A 117 11.94 -19.48 -16.65
C GLU A 117 13.27 -19.75 -15.95
N VAL A 118 13.37 -20.89 -15.25
CA VAL A 118 14.57 -21.32 -14.53
C VAL A 118 15.12 -22.57 -15.21
N ARG A 119 16.35 -22.51 -15.71
CA ARG A 119 17.03 -23.62 -16.40
C ARG A 119 18.31 -24.01 -15.69
N THR A 120 18.47 -25.30 -15.40
CA THR A 120 19.72 -25.87 -14.87
C THR A 120 20.81 -25.84 -15.94
N LEU A 121 22.01 -25.41 -15.57
CA LEU A 121 23.20 -25.50 -16.41
C LEU A 121 23.87 -26.87 -16.23
N ASN A 122 24.09 -27.56 -17.34
CA ASN A 122 24.74 -28.88 -17.37
C ASN A 122 26.12 -28.78 -18.03
N SER A 123 27.02 -29.71 -17.71
CA SER A 123 28.31 -29.82 -18.42
C SER A 123 28.56 -31.28 -18.82
N SER A 124 29.04 -31.47 -20.05
CA SER A 124 29.35 -32.80 -20.60
C SER A 124 30.44 -33.56 -19.84
N LEU A 125 31.27 -32.86 -19.06
CA LEU A 125 32.29 -33.47 -18.18
C LEU A 125 31.72 -34.04 -16.88
N GLN A 126 30.54 -33.57 -16.44
CA GLN A 126 29.87 -34.05 -15.23
C GLN A 126 28.35 -34.22 -15.47
N PRO A 127 27.94 -35.20 -16.29
CA PRO A 127 26.53 -35.46 -16.55
C PRO A 127 25.76 -35.73 -15.25
N GLY A 128 24.61 -35.07 -15.08
CA GLY A 128 23.76 -35.21 -13.89
C GLY A 128 24.15 -34.34 -12.69
N ILE A 129 25.26 -33.59 -12.73
CA ILE A 129 25.61 -32.62 -11.69
C ILE A 129 25.32 -31.20 -12.18
N SER A 130 24.35 -30.54 -11.54
CA SER A 130 24.02 -29.14 -11.78
C SER A 130 25.23 -28.23 -11.55
N GLN A 131 25.55 -27.40 -12.55
CA GLN A 131 26.62 -26.40 -12.50
C GLN A 131 26.05 -24.99 -12.22
N GLY A 132 24.88 -24.93 -11.58
CA GLY A 132 24.10 -23.71 -11.35
C GLY A 132 22.84 -23.64 -12.21
N LYS A 133 22.24 -22.46 -12.26
CA LYS A 133 20.99 -22.19 -12.99
C LYS A 133 21.04 -20.81 -13.65
N VAL A 134 20.24 -20.64 -14.70
CA VAL A 134 19.94 -19.33 -15.30
C VAL A 134 18.45 -19.07 -15.13
N ASP A 135 18.13 -17.89 -14.62
CA ASP A 135 16.77 -17.37 -14.50
C ASP A 135 16.60 -16.34 -15.63
N MET A 136 15.57 -16.49 -16.47
CA MET A 136 15.43 -15.69 -17.69
C MET A 136 13.96 -15.43 -18.09
N TRP A 137 13.77 -14.44 -18.97
CA TRP A 137 12.55 -14.25 -19.75
C TRP A 137 12.86 -14.50 -21.22
N VAL A 138 11.95 -15.22 -21.90
CA VAL A 138 12.04 -15.56 -23.31
C VAL A 138 10.69 -15.23 -23.94
N ASP A 139 10.63 -14.13 -24.67
CA ASP A 139 9.47 -13.74 -25.46
C ASP A 139 9.81 -13.81 -26.96
N ILE A 140 8.88 -14.36 -27.75
CA ILE A 140 9.03 -14.58 -29.20
C ILE A 140 8.09 -13.62 -29.93
N PHE A 141 8.66 -12.82 -30.83
CA PHE A 141 7.97 -11.79 -31.60
C PHE A 141 7.99 -12.13 -33.10
N PRO A 142 6.84 -12.39 -33.74
CA PRO A 142 6.78 -12.68 -35.18
C PRO A 142 7.20 -11.48 -36.03
N THR A 143 8.11 -11.70 -36.97
CA THR A 143 8.64 -10.64 -37.85
C THR A 143 7.58 -10.05 -38.78
N GLU A 144 6.48 -10.74 -39.06
CA GLU A 144 5.38 -10.22 -39.88
C GLU A 144 4.57 -9.12 -39.16
N LEU A 145 4.67 -9.03 -37.83
CA LEU A 145 3.99 -8.03 -37.01
C LEU A 145 4.82 -6.75 -36.82
N GLY A 146 5.99 -6.67 -37.49
CA GLY A 146 6.93 -5.55 -37.40
C GLY A 146 8.08 -5.82 -36.44
N GLU A 147 8.75 -4.76 -35.99
CA GLU A 147 9.78 -4.84 -34.96
C GLU A 147 9.14 -5.09 -33.57
N PRO A 148 9.83 -5.78 -32.65
CA PRO A 148 9.39 -5.88 -31.27
C PRO A 148 9.42 -4.52 -30.55
N GLY A 149 8.72 -4.42 -29.42
CA GLY A 149 8.82 -3.26 -28.55
C GLY A 149 10.24 -3.04 -28.00
N PRO A 150 10.51 -1.87 -27.37
CA PRO A 150 11.81 -1.62 -26.75
C PRO A 150 12.14 -2.72 -25.72
N PRO A 151 13.42 -3.11 -25.58
CA PRO A 151 13.81 -4.13 -24.62
C PRO A 151 13.46 -3.69 -23.20
N VAL A 152 13.01 -4.64 -22.37
CA VAL A 152 12.66 -4.38 -20.97
C VAL A 152 13.90 -3.90 -20.21
N ASP A 153 13.79 -2.76 -19.55
CA ASP A 153 14.85 -2.27 -18.67
C ASP A 153 14.89 -3.12 -17.38
N ILE A 154 15.85 -4.05 -17.35
CA ILE A 154 16.14 -4.92 -16.19
C ILE A 154 17.17 -4.32 -15.22
N ASN A 155 17.59 -3.05 -15.41
CA ASN A 155 18.46 -2.40 -14.45
C ASN A 155 17.77 -2.26 -13.09
N LEU A 156 18.58 -2.23 -12.02
CA LEU A 156 18.08 -1.97 -10.67
C LEU A 156 17.32 -0.62 -10.66
N ARG A 157 16.07 -0.68 -10.20
CA ARG A 157 15.21 0.51 -10.09
C ARG A 157 15.86 1.50 -9.15
N LYS A 158 16.11 2.71 -9.66
CA LYS A 158 16.74 3.77 -8.87
C LYS A 158 15.69 4.44 -7.97
N PRO A 159 15.99 4.67 -6.68
CA PRO A 159 15.13 5.48 -5.84
C PRO A 159 15.05 6.91 -6.37
N LYS A 160 13.91 7.54 -6.14
CA LYS A 160 13.63 8.95 -6.46
C LYS A 160 13.57 9.75 -5.17
N GLU A 161 13.92 11.03 -5.24
CA GLU A 161 13.89 11.93 -4.08
C GLU A 161 12.49 12.51 -3.87
N PHE A 162 11.99 12.40 -2.65
CA PHE A 162 10.62 12.71 -2.23
C PHE A 162 10.69 13.57 -0.97
N GLU A 163 9.76 14.51 -0.80
CA GLU A 163 9.66 15.34 0.41
C GLU A 163 8.29 15.21 1.06
N LEU A 164 8.25 14.74 2.31
CA LEU A 164 7.04 14.65 3.12
C LEU A 164 6.96 15.86 4.06
N ARG A 165 5.97 16.73 3.85
CA ARG A 165 5.64 17.80 4.81
C ARG A 165 4.49 17.34 5.70
N VAL A 166 4.69 17.44 7.01
CA VAL A 166 3.72 17.08 8.04
C VAL A 166 3.46 18.33 8.89
N ILE A 167 2.23 18.86 8.86
CA ILE A 167 1.85 19.98 9.72
C ILE A 167 1.03 19.46 10.89
N ILE A 168 1.50 19.69 12.11
CA ILE A 168 0.77 19.46 13.36
C ILE A 168 0.04 20.75 13.70
N TRP A 169 -1.28 20.79 13.50
CA TRP A 169 -2.07 21.96 13.87
C TRP A 169 -2.30 21.97 15.39
N ASN A 170 -3.02 20.97 15.88
CA ASN A 170 -3.38 20.85 17.29
C ASN A 170 -3.61 19.38 17.69
N THR A 171 -3.48 19.10 18.98
CA THR A 171 -4.00 17.92 19.68
C THR A 171 -5.35 18.26 20.31
N THR A 172 -6.21 17.26 20.53
CA THR A 172 -7.40 17.37 21.41
C THR A 172 -7.55 16.13 22.28
N ASP A 173 -8.20 16.28 23.42
CA ASP A 173 -8.56 15.20 24.35
C ASP A 173 -7.33 14.42 24.89
N VAL A 174 -6.20 15.10 25.11
CA VAL A 174 -4.98 14.55 25.71
C VAL A 174 -5.17 14.20 27.19
N ILE A 175 -4.57 13.09 27.63
CA ILE A 175 -4.62 12.63 29.02
C ILE A 175 -3.77 13.55 29.89
N LEU A 176 -4.38 14.16 30.91
CA LEU A 176 -3.71 15.07 31.85
C LEU A 176 -3.01 14.29 32.98
N GLN A 177 -1.68 14.28 32.97
CA GLN A 177 -0.82 13.53 33.91
C GLN A 177 -0.34 14.39 35.09
N GLU A 178 0.18 15.60 34.86
CA GLU A 178 0.62 16.50 35.94
C GLU A 178 -0.55 17.02 36.80
N THR A 179 -0.23 17.43 38.03
CA THR A 179 -1.12 18.20 38.91
C THR A 179 -0.44 19.51 39.31
N SER A 180 -1.08 20.63 38.99
CA SER A 180 -0.57 21.97 39.20
C SER A 180 -0.43 22.32 40.70
N ILE A 181 0.27 23.43 40.97
CA ILE A 181 0.41 24.00 42.33
C ILE A 181 -0.96 24.41 42.92
N THR A 182 -1.99 24.64 42.08
CA THR A 182 -3.38 24.91 42.50
C THR A 182 -4.21 23.65 42.73
N GLY A 183 -3.67 22.45 42.46
CA GLY A 183 -4.36 21.17 42.56
C GLY A 183 -5.18 20.79 41.31
N GLU A 184 -5.03 21.53 40.21
CA GLU A 184 -5.72 21.29 38.95
C GLU A 184 -4.87 20.39 38.04
N LYS A 185 -5.49 19.43 37.34
CA LYS A 185 -4.75 18.59 36.38
C LYS A 185 -4.30 19.40 35.17
N MET A 186 -3.09 19.14 34.69
CA MET A 186 -2.52 19.77 33.51
C MET A 186 -1.54 18.84 32.78
N SER A 187 -1.12 19.22 31.58
CA SER A 187 0.01 18.64 30.83
C SER A 187 0.74 19.70 30.01
N ASP A 188 2.05 19.53 29.85
CA ASP A 188 2.96 20.33 29.02
C ASP A 188 3.26 19.56 27.71
N ILE A 189 2.29 19.57 26.80
CA ILE A 189 2.21 18.63 25.66
C ILE A 189 3.20 18.99 24.55
N TYR A 190 3.87 17.99 23.97
CA TYR A 190 4.59 18.16 22.69
C TYR A 190 4.52 16.92 21.79
N VAL A 191 4.90 17.07 20.52
CA VAL A 191 4.80 16.01 19.51
C VAL A 191 6.16 15.73 18.85
N LYS A 192 6.54 14.45 18.76
CA LYS A 192 7.71 13.93 18.03
C LYS A 192 7.24 13.22 16.75
N ALA A 193 8.00 13.30 15.66
CA ALA A 193 7.73 12.57 14.42
C ALA A 193 9.01 12.16 13.68
N TRP A 194 8.98 10.99 13.02
CA TRP A 194 10.06 10.51 12.15
C TRP A 194 9.56 9.44 11.17
N ILE A 195 10.30 9.20 10.09
CA ILE A 195 10.06 8.09 9.16
C ILE A 195 10.78 6.84 9.68
N SER A 196 10.09 5.71 9.73
CA SER A 196 10.65 4.44 10.23
C SER A 196 11.93 4.04 9.50
N GLY A 197 12.96 3.69 10.26
CA GLY A 197 14.31 3.38 9.75
C GLY A 197 15.22 4.59 9.50
N ILE A 198 14.68 5.80 9.37
CA ILE A 198 15.46 7.03 9.32
C ILE A 198 15.67 7.54 10.76
N ASP A 199 16.93 7.65 11.18
CA ASP A 199 17.28 8.00 12.57
C ASP A 199 16.98 9.48 12.93
N GLU A 200 16.69 10.34 11.94
CA GLU A 200 16.34 11.74 12.13
C GLU A 200 14.91 11.91 12.68
N ARG A 201 14.81 12.34 13.95
CA ARG A 201 13.56 12.69 14.62
C ARG A 201 13.41 14.21 14.73
N GLN A 202 12.22 14.71 14.44
CA GLN A 202 11.85 16.12 14.62
C GLN A 202 10.79 16.23 15.73
N SER A 203 10.80 17.32 16.48
CA SER A 203 9.81 17.62 17.54
C SER A 203 9.23 19.02 17.39
N THR A 204 8.02 19.23 17.91
CA THR A 204 7.42 20.56 18.07
C THR A 204 8.04 21.31 19.25
N ASP A 205 7.72 22.60 19.37
CA ASP A 205 7.76 23.30 20.66
C ASP A 205 6.78 22.65 21.67
N VAL A 206 6.95 22.98 22.96
CA VAL A 206 6.08 22.50 24.06
C VAL A 206 4.90 23.44 24.28
N HIS A 207 3.69 22.89 24.34
CA HIS A 207 2.47 23.59 24.71
C HIS A 207 2.26 23.50 26.23
N TYR A 208 2.75 24.52 26.94
CA TYR A 208 2.70 24.57 28.40
C TYR A 208 1.28 24.75 28.95
N ARG A 209 0.95 23.99 30.01
CA ARG A 209 -0.26 24.11 30.84
C ARG A 209 -1.58 23.95 30.08
N SER A 210 -1.71 22.89 29.29
CA SER A 210 -3.03 22.44 28.83
C SER A 210 -3.86 22.01 30.04
N LEU A 211 -5.07 22.56 30.18
CA LEU A 211 -6.02 22.28 31.28
C LEU A 211 -7.20 21.40 30.83
N ASP A 212 -7.41 21.31 29.53
CA ASP A 212 -8.51 20.62 28.86
C ASP A 212 -8.04 19.47 27.95
N GLY A 213 -6.71 19.30 27.79
CA GLY A 213 -6.11 18.31 26.90
C GLY A 213 -5.97 18.78 25.46
N ASP A 214 -6.29 20.05 25.16
CA ASP A 214 -6.03 20.66 23.87
C ASP A 214 -4.62 21.28 23.86
N GLY A 215 -3.90 21.13 22.75
CA GLY A 215 -2.57 21.70 22.55
C GLY A 215 -2.44 22.24 21.13
N ASN A 216 -1.93 23.45 20.95
CA ASN A 216 -1.87 24.14 19.65
C ASN A 216 -0.41 24.47 19.29
N PHE A 217 -0.01 24.07 18.08
CA PHE A 217 1.38 24.09 17.63
C PHE A 217 1.56 24.82 16.29
N ASN A 218 0.69 24.57 15.31
CA ASN A 218 0.86 25.01 13.91
C ASN A 218 2.28 24.74 13.36
N TRP A 219 2.86 23.61 13.76
CA TRP A 219 4.25 23.25 13.49
C TRP A 219 4.38 22.50 12.17
N ARG A 220 5.51 22.64 11.47
CA ARG A 220 5.77 21.95 10.20
C ARG A 220 7.06 21.14 10.24
N PHE A 221 6.93 19.82 10.23
CA PHE A 221 8.01 18.90 9.91
C PHE A 221 8.21 18.79 8.40
N ILE A 222 9.46 18.57 7.99
CA ILE A 222 9.85 18.34 6.60
C ILE A 222 10.85 17.18 6.58
N PHE A 223 10.45 16.06 5.99
CA PHE A 223 11.29 14.87 5.89
C PHE A 223 11.66 14.62 4.41
N PRO A 224 12.91 14.85 3.99
CA PRO A 224 13.42 14.37 2.71
C PRO A 224 13.70 12.87 2.81
N PHE A 225 13.30 12.09 1.80
CA PHE A 225 13.55 10.65 1.74
C PHE A 225 13.65 10.16 0.30
N GLN A 226 14.20 8.96 0.14
CA GLN A 226 14.28 8.27 -1.15
C GLN A 226 13.22 7.16 -1.22
N PHE A 227 12.56 7.02 -2.37
CA PHE A 227 11.41 6.11 -2.55
C PHE A 227 11.40 5.44 -3.93
N ILE A 228 10.97 4.18 -3.99
CA ILE A 228 10.79 3.39 -5.21
C ILE A 228 9.29 3.13 -5.43
N PRO A 229 8.56 3.95 -6.21
CA PRO A 229 7.10 3.87 -6.32
C PRO A 229 6.54 2.53 -6.82
N ALA A 230 7.35 1.75 -7.55
CA ALA A 230 6.95 0.48 -8.14
C ALA A 230 7.27 -0.75 -7.27
N GLU A 231 7.98 -0.55 -6.15
CA GLU A 231 8.17 -1.53 -5.07
C GLU A 231 7.40 -1.10 -3.81
N ASN A 232 7.02 0.18 -3.73
CA ASN A 232 6.34 0.80 -2.60
C ASN A 232 7.20 0.84 -1.32
N GLU A 233 8.50 1.03 -1.49
CA GLU A 233 9.50 1.03 -0.41
C GLU A 233 10.28 2.34 -0.38
N ILE A 234 10.59 2.83 0.82
CA ILE A 234 11.61 3.84 1.04
C ILE A 234 13.00 3.18 0.99
N THR A 235 14.00 3.97 0.63
CA THR A 235 15.39 3.54 0.54
C THR A 235 16.27 4.52 1.27
N PHE A 236 17.20 4.04 2.09
CA PHE A 236 18.21 4.87 2.74
C PHE A 236 19.49 4.08 2.97
N LYS A 237 20.61 4.77 3.14
CA LYS A 237 21.92 4.16 3.36
C LYS A 237 22.31 4.29 4.83
N LYS A 238 22.45 3.15 5.51
CA LYS A 238 22.93 3.08 6.90
C LYS A 238 24.36 2.57 6.93
N LYS A 239 25.20 3.18 7.74
CA LYS A 239 26.52 2.66 8.09
C LYS A 239 26.40 1.95 9.44
N ASP A 240 26.93 0.73 9.53
CA ASP A 240 26.88 -0.04 10.78
C ASP A 240 27.75 0.59 11.90
N SER A 241 28.71 1.44 11.51
CA SER A 241 29.55 2.24 12.39
C SER A 241 30.02 3.50 11.66
N ILE A 242 30.38 4.55 12.41
CA ILE A 242 30.97 5.79 11.88
C ILE A 242 32.26 5.49 11.08
N PHE A 243 32.95 4.41 11.42
CA PHE A 243 34.18 3.94 10.77
C PHE A 243 33.95 2.98 9.59
N SER A 244 32.70 2.60 9.29
CA SER A 244 32.39 1.74 8.14
C SER A 244 32.65 2.50 6.83
N LEU A 245 33.45 1.92 5.94
CA LEU A 245 33.62 2.43 4.58
C LEU A 245 32.33 2.22 3.78
N ASP A 246 31.81 0.99 3.80
CA ASP A 246 30.59 0.61 3.12
C ASP A 246 29.34 1.07 3.88
N ALA A 247 28.30 1.40 3.13
CA ALA A 247 26.98 1.76 3.65
C ALA A 247 25.93 0.82 3.04
N THR A 248 25.22 0.10 3.89
CA THR A 248 24.17 -0.84 3.51
C THR A 248 22.95 -0.06 3.03
N GLU A 249 22.49 -0.34 1.82
CA GLU A 249 21.20 0.15 1.33
C GLU A 249 20.09 -0.67 1.98
N ILE A 250 19.27 -0.01 2.80
CA ILE A 250 18.13 -0.61 3.49
C ILE A 250 16.86 -0.16 2.78
N ARG A 251 15.93 -1.10 2.58
CA ARG A 251 14.58 -0.85 2.06
C ARG A 251 13.54 -1.21 3.11
N LEU A 252 12.54 -0.35 3.28
CA LEU A 252 11.46 -0.49 4.26
C LEU A 252 10.14 0.05 3.69
N PRO A 253 8.98 -0.34 4.24
CA PRO A 253 7.72 0.34 3.93
C PRO A 253 7.74 1.82 4.38
N PRO A 254 7.07 2.73 3.65
CA PRO A 254 6.97 4.14 4.00
C PRO A 254 6.05 4.35 5.22
N ILE A 255 6.57 4.15 6.43
CA ILE A 255 5.83 4.35 7.68
C ILE A 255 6.31 5.64 8.35
N LEU A 256 5.41 6.60 8.56
CA LEU A 256 5.64 7.72 9.47
C LEU A 256 5.16 7.34 10.87
N ILE A 257 6.02 7.54 11.87
CA ILE A 257 5.70 7.38 13.28
C ILE A 257 5.55 8.79 13.87
N VAL A 258 4.45 9.03 14.58
CA VAL A 258 4.19 10.27 15.33
C VAL A 258 3.88 9.88 16.77
N GLN A 259 4.40 10.62 17.74
CA GLN A 259 4.17 10.38 19.16
C GLN A 259 3.82 11.67 19.90
N VAL A 260 2.94 11.58 20.88
CA VAL A 260 2.62 12.67 21.83
C VAL A 260 3.26 12.35 23.18
N TRP A 261 3.81 13.37 23.83
CA TRP A 261 4.59 13.27 25.07
C TRP A 261 4.21 14.42 26.02
N ASP A 262 4.29 14.18 27.33
CA ASP A 262 4.20 15.20 28.37
C ASP A 262 5.63 15.65 28.79
N ASN A 263 5.89 16.95 28.85
CA ASN A 263 7.20 17.50 29.21
C ASN A 263 7.30 17.75 30.72
N ASP A 264 7.72 16.73 31.46
CA ASP A 264 7.99 16.83 32.88
C ASP A 264 9.22 17.70 33.17
N LYS A 265 9.13 18.59 34.17
CA LYS A 265 10.26 19.46 34.55
C LYS A 265 11.27 18.82 35.51
N PHE A 266 10.90 17.71 36.15
CA PHE A 266 11.66 17.07 37.23
C PHE A 266 11.79 15.55 37.09
N SER A 267 11.21 14.97 36.03
CA SER A 267 11.16 13.53 35.73
C SER A 267 11.71 13.28 34.32
N ALA A 268 11.62 12.04 33.83
CA ALA A 268 11.65 11.80 32.39
C ALA A 268 10.26 12.07 31.81
N ASP A 269 10.19 12.62 30.60
CA ASP A 269 8.95 12.86 29.86
C ASP A 269 8.06 11.61 29.78
N ASP A 270 6.79 11.74 30.16
CA ASP A 270 5.81 10.66 30.07
C ASP A 270 5.31 10.49 28.61
N PHE A 271 5.09 9.24 28.19
CA PHE A 271 4.60 8.92 26.85
C PHE A 271 3.07 8.82 26.83
N LEU A 272 2.44 9.67 26.01
CA LEU A 272 0.98 9.79 25.95
C LEU A 272 0.35 8.93 24.85
N GLY A 273 1.10 8.63 23.79
CA GLY A 273 0.68 7.71 22.74
C GLY A 273 1.46 7.82 21.44
N THR A 274 1.32 6.80 20.60
CA THR A 274 1.90 6.66 19.27
C THR A 274 0.82 6.57 18.19
N LEU A 275 1.20 6.94 16.97
CA LEU A 275 0.42 6.79 15.76
C LEU A 275 1.37 6.39 14.62
N GLU A 276 1.15 5.19 14.08
CA GLU A 276 1.88 4.70 12.91
C GLU A 276 1.03 4.86 11.64
N LEU A 277 1.61 5.52 10.62
CA LEU A 277 0.95 5.86 9.37
C LEU A 277 1.77 5.32 8.20
N ASN A 278 1.36 4.16 7.66
CA ASN A 278 1.81 3.72 6.34
C ASN A 278 1.30 4.73 5.29
N LEU A 279 2.20 5.43 4.62
CA LEU A 279 1.87 6.50 3.68
C LEU A 279 1.16 5.98 2.42
N SER A 280 1.37 4.71 2.07
CA SER A 280 0.74 4.06 0.91
C SER A 280 -0.65 3.48 1.22
N GLU A 281 -0.89 3.12 2.48
CA GLU A 281 -2.14 2.52 2.97
C GLU A 281 -2.71 3.36 4.13
N LEU A 282 -2.69 4.68 3.96
CA LEU A 282 -3.00 5.64 5.02
C LEU A 282 -4.47 5.54 5.41
N VAL A 283 -4.75 5.33 6.70
CA VAL A 283 -6.11 5.38 7.23
C VAL A 283 -6.74 6.74 6.92
N THR A 284 -7.94 6.77 6.35
CA THR A 284 -8.65 8.03 6.05
C THR A 284 -8.90 8.82 7.36
N PRO A 285 -8.47 10.08 7.46
CA PRO A 285 -8.67 10.89 8.66
C PRO A 285 -10.13 11.24 8.94
N ALA A 286 -10.45 11.46 10.22
CA ALA A 286 -11.72 12.04 10.62
C ALA A 286 -11.71 13.55 10.36
N LYS A 287 -12.79 14.08 9.76
CA LYS A 287 -12.90 15.54 9.51
C LYS A 287 -13.12 16.40 10.76
N GLN A 288 -13.38 15.78 11.91
CA GLN A 288 -13.72 16.41 13.19
C GLN A 288 -13.19 15.50 14.31
N SER A 289 -12.59 16.07 15.36
CA SER A 289 -12.08 15.32 16.53
C SER A 289 -13.13 14.38 17.12
N LYS A 290 -14.37 14.86 17.29
CA LYS A 290 -15.54 14.08 17.77
C LYS A 290 -15.93 12.85 16.94
N LYS A 291 -15.30 12.62 15.78
CA LYS A 291 -15.47 11.45 14.91
C LYS A 291 -14.19 10.63 14.75
N CYS A 292 -13.12 11.06 15.42
CA CYS A 292 -11.88 10.32 15.57
C CYS A 292 -12.10 9.23 16.62
N ASN A 293 -11.91 7.95 16.26
CA ASN A 293 -12.09 6.84 17.19
C ASN A 293 -11.14 5.68 16.86
N GLN A 294 -10.89 4.81 17.84
CA GLN A 294 -9.98 3.68 17.68
C GLN A 294 -10.43 2.67 16.60
N GLU A 295 -11.73 2.61 16.26
CA GLU A 295 -12.24 1.78 15.15
C GLU A 295 -11.62 2.15 13.78
N MET A 296 -11.08 3.37 13.65
CA MET A 296 -10.31 3.82 12.49
C MET A 296 -8.93 3.14 12.38
N VAL A 297 -8.35 2.67 13.49
CA VAL A 297 -7.00 2.06 13.55
C VAL A 297 -6.95 0.55 13.91
N ASP A 298 -7.98 -0.01 14.55
CA ASP A 298 -8.22 -1.49 14.69
C ASP A 298 -8.25 -2.31 13.37
N PRO A 299 -7.19 -3.07 13.01
CA PRO A 299 -7.06 -3.75 11.71
C PRO A 299 -8.17 -4.76 11.39
N THR A 300 -8.98 -5.21 12.36
CA THR A 300 -10.09 -6.13 12.10
C THR A 300 -11.27 -5.46 11.36
N ASN A 301 -11.37 -4.14 11.41
CA ASN A 301 -12.49 -3.38 10.83
C ASN A 301 -12.46 -3.32 9.29
N LYS A 302 -13.17 -4.25 8.64
CA LYS A 302 -13.32 -4.34 7.17
C LYS A 302 -14.00 -3.15 6.48
N LYS A 303 -14.47 -2.13 7.21
CA LYS A 303 -15.06 -0.90 6.64
C LYS A 303 -14.09 0.26 6.48
N ARG A 304 -12.83 0.10 6.90
CA ARG A 304 -11.75 1.08 6.68
C ARG A 304 -11.72 1.55 5.24
N LYS A 305 -11.53 2.85 5.06
CA LYS A 305 -11.07 3.41 3.81
C LYS A 305 -9.60 3.79 4.00
N MET A 306 -8.74 3.19 3.20
CA MET A 306 -7.34 3.58 3.08
C MET A 306 -7.20 4.50 1.87
N ILE A 307 -6.22 5.40 1.92
CA ILE A 307 -5.83 6.28 0.83
C ILE A 307 -4.34 6.16 0.61
N ASN A 308 -3.90 6.18 -0.64
CA ASN A 308 -2.48 6.27 -0.95
C ASN A 308 -2.07 7.75 -0.99
N LEU A 309 -1.19 8.18 -0.08
CA LEU A 309 -0.74 9.57 -0.01
C LEU A 309 0.06 9.97 -1.26
N PHE A 310 0.77 9.02 -1.88
CA PHE A 310 1.51 9.24 -3.13
C PHE A 310 0.59 9.51 -4.34
N GLU A 311 -0.66 9.03 -4.30
CA GLU A 311 -1.69 9.32 -5.32
C GLU A 311 -2.49 10.58 -4.98
N CYS A 312 -2.95 10.70 -3.73
CA CYS A 312 -3.80 11.80 -3.27
C CYS A 312 -3.03 13.11 -3.06
N LYS A 313 -1.69 13.07 -2.93
CA LYS A 313 -0.73 14.17 -2.68
C LYS A 313 -0.92 14.95 -1.37
N ARG A 314 -2.11 14.89 -0.78
CA ARG A 314 -2.51 15.57 0.45
C ARG A 314 -3.55 14.75 1.20
N ALA A 315 -3.46 14.76 2.52
CA ALA A 315 -4.49 14.26 3.44
C ALA A 315 -4.57 15.21 4.64
N TYR A 316 -5.77 15.39 5.21
CA TYR A 316 -5.95 16.27 6.37
C TYR A 316 -7.09 15.83 7.27
N GLY A 317 -6.90 16.02 8.58
CA GLY A 317 -7.91 15.79 9.61
C GLY A 317 -7.29 15.13 10.83
N PHE A 318 -8.13 14.45 11.61
CA PHE A 318 -7.77 13.86 12.90
C PHE A 318 -7.48 12.36 12.77
N TRP A 319 -6.42 11.92 13.42
CA TRP A 319 -6.09 10.50 13.64
C TRP A 319 -6.00 10.18 15.13
N PRO A 320 -6.41 8.96 15.55
CA PRO A 320 -6.41 8.52 16.93
C PRO A 320 -5.03 7.98 17.34
N PHE A 321 -4.47 8.44 18.45
CA PHE A 321 -3.24 7.86 19.02
C PHE A 321 -3.59 6.73 19.98
N ILE A 322 -2.67 5.78 20.12
CA ILE A 322 -2.77 4.60 20.98
C ILE A 322 -1.62 4.65 21.99
N ASN A 323 -1.87 4.37 23.27
CA ASN A 323 -0.82 4.19 24.26
C ASN A 323 -0.58 2.67 24.46
N ASP A 324 0.69 2.24 24.34
CA ASP A 324 1.14 0.85 24.38
C ASP A 324 1.98 0.51 25.64
N GLU A 325 1.95 1.34 26.69
CA GLU A 325 2.80 1.20 27.89
C GLU A 325 2.63 -0.10 28.70
N THR A 326 1.60 -0.93 28.45
CA THR A 326 1.48 -2.27 29.07
C THR A 326 2.08 -3.41 28.26
N GLY A 327 2.58 -3.17 27.04
CA GLY A 327 3.33 -4.18 26.25
C GLY A 327 2.49 -5.28 25.60
N ASP A 328 1.17 -5.30 25.86
CA ASP A 328 0.15 -5.95 25.04
C ASP A 328 -0.68 -4.86 24.35
N ALA A 329 -1.33 -5.18 23.22
CA ALA A 329 -2.39 -4.33 22.65
C ALA A 329 -3.67 -4.46 23.52
N GLU A 330 -3.63 -3.89 24.72
CA GLU A 330 -4.42 -4.39 25.84
C GLU A 330 -5.83 -3.77 25.96
N LEU A 331 -6.83 -4.56 25.58
CA LEU A 331 -8.27 -4.33 25.77
C LEU A 331 -8.64 -4.15 27.26
N THR A 332 -9.41 -3.11 27.63
CA THR A 332 -9.93 -2.93 29.02
C THR A 332 -11.48 -2.82 29.14
N VAL A 333 -12.04 -3.37 30.25
CA VAL A 333 -13.36 -4.05 30.37
C VAL A 333 -14.18 -3.81 31.69
N SER A 334 -15.46 -3.36 31.56
CA SER A 334 -16.67 -3.49 32.43
C SER A 334 -16.88 -2.66 33.74
N LEU A 335 -18.12 -2.30 34.20
CA LEU A 335 -19.44 -2.01 33.55
C LEU A 335 -20.55 -1.48 34.53
N TYR A 336 -21.52 -0.69 34.00
CA TYR A 336 -22.94 -0.46 34.44
C TYR A 336 -23.32 0.36 35.72
N PRO A 337 -24.59 0.89 35.83
CA PRO A 337 -25.01 2.03 36.69
C PRO A 337 -26.21 1.68 37.63
N PRO A 338 -26.89 2.63 38.33
CA PRO A 338 -28.14 3.28 37.84
C PRO A 338 -28.44 4.66 38.54
N PRO A 339 -29.67 5.29 38.53
CA PRO A 339 -30.91 4.95 37.83
C PRO A 339 -31.61 6.07 37.01
N ASN A 340 -32.59 5.56 36.24
CA ASN A 340 -33.64 6.21 35.42
C ASN A 340 -33.33 6.30 33.90
N PHE A 341 -34.28 6.11 32.96
CA PHE A 341 -35.71 5.78 33.11
C PHE A 341 -36.31 4.94 31.95
N LEU A 342 -37.62 4.65 32.07
CA LEU A 342 -38.60 4.10 31.11
C LEU A 342 -38.18 3.37 29.81
N ARG A 343 -38.23 2.02 29.91
CA ARG A 343 -38.96 1.01 29.07
C ARG A 343 -39.31 1.36 27.60
N CYS A 344 -39.12 0.46 26.62
CA CYS A 344 -39.88 -0.82 26.52
C CYS A 344 -39.13 -2.01 25.83
N LYS A 345 -39.76 -3.21 25.85
CA LYS A 345 -39.21 -4.55 25.53
C LYS A 345 -39.43 -4.94 24.03
N SER A 346 -38.93 -6.05 23.44
CA SER A 346 -38.30 -7.28 23.98
C SER A 346 -37.45 -8.11 22.97
N LEU A 347 -36.40 -8.79 23.46
CA LEU A 347 -35.90 -10.16 23.11
C LEU A 347 -35.63 -10.54 21.62
N SER A 348 -34.42 -10.95 21.25
CA SER A 348 -33.81 -12.23 21.70
C SER A 348 -32.27 -12.18 21.84
N ARG A 349 -31.65 -13.27 22.33
CA ARG A 349 -30.28 -13.30 22.89
C ARG A 349 -29.20 -13.85 21.96
N LYS A 350 -28.01 -13.25 22.00
CA LYS A 350 -26.72 -13.87 22.38
C LYS A 350 -25.78 -12.78 22.93
N GLY A 351 -25.07 -13.06 24.03
CA GLY A 351 -24.11 -12.13 24.66
C GLY A 351 -22.78 -12.02 23.89
N PHE A 352 -21.83 -11.18 24.28
CA PHE A 352 -21.58 -10.61 25.61
C PHE A 352 -21.06 -9.15 25.56
N ILE A 353 -21.34 -8.40 26.65
CA ILE A 353 -20.52 -7.35 27.30
C ILE A 353 -20.05 -6.15 26.43
N SER A 354 -20.45 -4.93 26.84
CA SER A 354 -20.12 -3.62 26.22
C SER A 354 -19.61 -2.67 27.30
N ILE A 355 -18.47 -2.01 27.10
CA ILE A 355 -17.70 -1.36 28.17
C ILE A 355 -17.81 0.17 28.12
N SER A 356 -17.89 0.85 29.27
CA SER A 356 -17.78 2.31 29.34
C SER A 356 -16.92 2.78 30.52
N GLY A 357 -15.69 3.19 30.19
CA GLY A 357 -14.83 4.11 30.95
C GLY A 357 -14.32 5.19 29.99
N PRO A 358 -13.61 6.24 30.44
CA PRO A 358 -13.23 7.35 29.57
C PRO A 358 -12.19 6.91 28.52
N LEU A 359 -12.64 6.78 27.27
CA LEU A 359 -11.78 6.62 26.10
C LEU A 359 -11.25 7.99 25.67
N CYS A 360 -10.11 8.41 26.21
CA CYS A 360 -9.37 9.56 25.69
C CYS A 360 -8.67 9.17 24.39
N THR A 361 -9.40 9.28 23.27
CA THR A 361 -8.80 9.15 21.94
C THR A 361 -8.17 10.48 21.57
N VAL A 362 -6.84 10.61 21.74
CA VAL A 362 -6.13 11.84 21.35
C VAL A 362 -6.27 12.03 19.85
N GLY A 363 -6.91 13.13 19.45
CA GLY A 363 -7.08 13.51 18.06
C GLY A 363 -6.04 14.54 17.64
N VAL A 364 -5.08 14.17 16.79
CA VAL A 364 -4.13 15.15 16.23
C VAL A 364 -4.54 15.56 14.83
N ALA A 365 -4.72 16.86 14.63
CA ALA A 365 -5.00 17.46 13.33
C ALA A 365 -3.70 17.54 12.50
N ILE A 366 -3.49 16.53 11.67
CA ILE A 366 -2.32 16.44 10.79
C ILE A 366 -2.71 16.89 9.38
N TRP A 367 -1.82 17.63 8.71
CA TRP A 367 -1.94 17.92 7.28
C TRP A 367 -0.68 17.50 6.53
N PHE A 368 -0.87 16.70 5.50
CA PHE A 368 0.18 16.24 4.62
C PHE A 368 0.22 17.04 3.33
N MET A 369 1.42 17.39 2.88
CA MET A 369 1.66 17.86 1.52
C MET A 369 2.96 17.27 1.01
N TRP A 370 2.87 16.69 -0.18
CA TRP A 370 3.98 16.01 -0.84
C TRP A 370 4.40 16.73 -2.14
N PHE A 371 5.70 16.72 -2.41
CA PHE A 371 6.29 17.17 -3.68
C PHE A 371 7.27 16.13 -4.24
N LEU A 372 7.23 15.96 -5.56
CA LEU A 372 8.44 15.64 -6.33
C LEU A 372 9.27 16.93 -6.37
N ALA A 373 10.56 16.82 -6.02
CA ALA A 373 11.56 17.84 -6.34
C ALA A 373 11.95 17.73 -7.83
#